data_AF-A0A2V7U7G5-F1
#
_entry.id   AF-A0A2V7U7G5-F1
#
_cell.length_a   1.000
_cell.length_b   1.000
_cell.length_c   1.000
_cell.angle_alpha   90.00
_cell.angle_beta   90.00
_cell.angle_gamma   90.00
#
_symmetry.space_group_name_H-M   'P 1'
#
loop_
_entity.id
_entity.type
_entity.pdbx_description
1 polymer ?
#
loop_
_entity_poly.entity_id
_entity_poly.type
_entity_poly.pdbx_seq_one_letter_code
_entity_poly.pdbx_strand_id
1 'polypeptide(L)'
;MTLRLVLRTLAARPVRTAVLSGGFGFGVAVMAALLGVGDVILEQSRSPALRGGGDLVVVGRAGDVSSARFLLSSVLGAPPLAARVATASPTQRRTLFLIEGNRVTRLRGRGGIPSLEKAVGDRETSHAPAWKDAPSDGSWTSPDPSELLRAMDRFHAIPDAPAWTGSWAEWLYFNGRTTDGSVRFYLSFMTGPPTQDGGARGAGVRLQLERNGHVENFSRRAVIPEATLLAEAPNLDIAGNRVRLEGLRYRIALDLASERGGPGAKGDITLEASPGRSVPPFVLRGRAGWLSGYVVPVLSGSMRGALEASGRTVSLEGALGYHDHNWGFWRGVSWQWGQVTHEGYSFLYGRVRPPADAVSPEQAERIPGVLAVIGPAGPIAFAKGAQIEETSSPDGRPESIQVLAHEAGLDVRLDIRVHDLIRTPMGRPGIPAEGPTQFLQLRASYHVTGRVGDRQLDFTALGSAETWRSGPGLSAASAGSRSPRR
;
A
#
# COMPACT_ATOMS: atom_id res chain seq x y z
N MET A 1 -22.99 -49.21 -41.90
CA MET A 1 -24.33 -48.56 -41.84
C MET A 1 -24.23 -47.08 -41.44
N THR A 2 -23.38 -46.73 -40.48
CA THR A 2 -23.16 -45.36 -39.97
C THR A 2 -22.69 -44.35 -41.02
N LEU A 3 -21.74 -44.71 -41.89
CA LEU A 3 -21.22 -43.80 -42.94
C LEU A 3 -22.29 -43.41 -43.99
N ARG A 4 -23.17 -44.35 -44.36
CA ARG A 4 -24.29 -44.09 -45.29
C ARG A 4 -25.34 -43.16 -44.68
N LEU A 5 -25.58 -43.26 -43.37
CA LEU A 5 -26.47 -42.36 -42.63
C LEU A 5 -25.88 -40.95 -42.56
N VAL A 6 -24.59 -40.82 -42.21
CA VAL A 6 -23.88 -39.53 -42.18
C VAL A 6 -23.92 -38.85 -43.54
N LEU A 7 -23.62 -39.56 -44.64
CA LEU A 7 -23.66 -39.01 -45.99
C LEU A 7 -25.05 -38.54 -46.42
N ARG A 8 -26.13 -39.27 -46.04
CA ARG A 8 -27.51 -38.84 -46.29
C ARG A 8 -27.88 -37.59 -45.48
N THR A 9 -27.46 -37.50 -44.23
CA THR A 9 -27.72 -36.33 -43.38
C THR A 9 -26.97 -35.09 -43.87
N LEU A 10 -25.74 -35.26 -44.38
CA LEU A 10 -24.95 -34.19 -44.99
C LEU A 10 -25.61 -33.65 -46.28
N ALA A 11 -26.14 -34.55 -47.12
CA ALA A 11 -26.81 -34.19 -48.37
C ALA A 11 -28.19 -33.53 -48.18
N ALA A 12 -28.90 -33.88 -47.11
CA ALA A 12 -30.26 -33.39 -46.86
C ALA A 12 -30.32 -31.92 -46.36
N ARG A 13 -29.23 -31.40 -45.78
CA ARG A 13 -29.18 -30.02 -45.24
C ARG A 13 -27.84 -29.33 -45.54
N PRO A 14 -27.53 -29.08 -46.82
CA PRO A 14 -26.20 -28.65 -47.26
C PRO A 14 -25.75 -27.33 -46.62
N VAL A 15 -26.65 -26.37 -46.45
CA VAL A 15 -26.33 -25.06 -45.84
C VAL A 15 -25.97 -25.20 -44.36
N ARG A 16 -26.75 -25.96 -43.58
CA ARG A 16 -26.48 -26.14 -42.15
C ARG A 16 -25.18 -26.89 -41.91
N THR A 17 -24.90 -27.89 -42.75
CA THR A 17 -23.64 -28.62 -42.76
C THR A 17 -22.45 -27.72 -43.10
N ALA A 18 -22.58 -26.86 -44.11
CA ALA A 18 -21.53 -25.92 -44.50
C ALA A 18 -21.24 -24.90 -43.39
N VAL A 19 -22.28 -24.36 -42.75
CA VAL A 19 -22.13 -23.42 -41.63
C VAL A 19 -21.47 -24.09 -40.41
N LEU A 20 -21.87 -25.31 -40.05
CA LEU A 20 -21.26 -26.04 -38.93
C LEU A 20 -19.81 -26.44 -39.23
N SER A 21 -19.52 -26.87 -40.46
CA SER A 21 -18.16 -27.23 -40.86
C SER A 21 -17.25 -26.00 -40.93
N GLY A 22 -17.77 -24.87 -41.42
CA GLY A 22 -17.07 -23.58 -41.41
C GLY A 22 -16.81 -23.07 -39.99
N GLY A 23 -17.82 -23.14 -39.10
CA GLY A 23 -17.68 -22.76 -37.70
C GLY A 23 -16.69 -23.65 -36.93
N PHE A 24 -16.73 -24.96 -37.17
CA PHE A 24 -15.78 -25.91 -36.57
C PHE A 24 -14.36 -25.70 -37.10
N GLY A 25 -14.20 -25.55 -38.42
CA GLY A 25 -12.90 -25.26 -39.04
C GLY A 25 -12.30 -23.93 -38.55
N PHE A 26 -13.13 -22.89 -38.41
CA PHE A 26 -12.70 -21.61 -37.83
C PHE A 26 -12.30 -21.75 -36.36
N GLY A 27 -13.08 -22.49 -35.55
CA GLY A 27 -12.74 -22.77 -34.16
C GLY A 27 -11.40 -23.52 -34.00
N VAL A 28 -11.15 -24.52 -34.86
CA VAL A 28 -9.87 -25.26 -34.89
C VAL A 28 -8.72 -24.36 -35.33
N ALA A 29 -8.93 -23.51 -36.34
CA ALA A 29 -7.90 -22.57 -36.81
C ALA A 29 -7.54 -21.53 -35.74
N VAL A 30 -8.52 -21.00 -35.01
CA VAL A 30 -8.30 -20.08 -33.88
C VAL A 30 -7.57 -20.78 -32.74
N MET A 31 -7.96 -22.00 -32.37
CA MET A 31 -7.26 -22.82 -31.38
C MET A 31 -5.80 -23.08 -31.77
N ALA A 32 -5.53 -23.43 -33.05
CA ALA A 32 -4.19 -23.65 -33.56
C ALA A 32 -3.35 -22.37 -33.56
N ALA A 33 -3.95 -21.23 -33.91
CA ALA A 33 -3.28 -19.92 -33.84
C ALA A 33 -2.96 -19.52 -32.39
N LEU A 34 -3.88 -19.78 -31.44
CA LEU A 34 -3.66 -19.51 -30.02
C LEU A 34 -2.59 -20.44 -29.41
N LEU A 35 -2.54 -21.71 -29.83
CA LEU A 35 -1.47 -22.64 -29.47
C LEU A 35 -0.12 -22.17 -30.05
N GLY A 36 -0.09 -21.71 -31.30
CA GLY A 36 1.11 -21.12 -31.91
C GLY A 36 1.58 -19.84 -31.19
N VAL A 37 0.66 -19.00 -30.71
CA VAL A 37 1.00 -17.85 -29.85
C VAL A 37 1.54 -18.32 -28.50
N GLY A 38 0.98 -19.40 -27.94
CA GLY A 38 1.48 -20.04 -26.72
C GLY A 38 2.91 -20.56 -26.87
N ASP A 39 3.21 -21.22 -27.99
CA ASP A 39 4.55 -21.70 -28.31
C ASP A 39 5.54 -20.55 -28.52
N VAL A 40 5.13 -19.46 -29.20
CA VAL A 40 5.96 -18.26 -29.34
C VAL A 40 6.24 -17.59 -27.97
N ILE A 41 5.27 -17.57 -27.06
CA ILE A 41 5.47 -17.05 -25.69
C ILE A 41 6.40 -17.96 -24.89
N LEU A 42 6.25 -19.29 -25.00
CA LEU A 42 7.11 -20.29 -24.36
C LEU A 42 8.54 -20.23 -24.93
N GLU A 43 8.69 -20.07 -26.23
CA GLU A 43 9.97 -19.95 -26.91
C GLU A 43 10.64 -18.60 -26.64
N GLN A 44 9.86 -17.52 -26.46
CA GLN A 44 10.36 -16.25 -25.92
C GLN A 44 10.79 -16.37 -24.45
N SER A 45 10.07 -17.15 -23.63
CA SER A 45 10.46 -17.41 -22.23
C SER A 45 11.73 -18.27 -22.13
N ARG A 46 11.99 -19.10 -23.14
CA ARG A 46 13.17 -19.95 -23.29
C ARG A 46 14.27 -19.29 -24.14
N SER A 47 14.04 -18.07 -24.64
CA SER A 47 14.96 -17.42 -25.56
C SER A 47 16.30 -17.19 -24.86
N PRO A 48 17.40 -17.73 -25.41
CA PRO A 48 18.75 -17.49 -24.91
C PRO A 48 19.16 -16.01 -24.95
N ALA A 49 18.35 -15.11 -25.53
CA ALA A 49 18.54 -13.67 -25.48
C ALA A 49 18.25 -13.07 -24.08
N LEU A 50 17.85 -13.88 -23.10
CA LEU A 50 17.96 -13.55 -21.67
C LEU A 50 19.37 -13.83 -21.09
N ARG A 51 20.34 -14.24 -21.92
CA ARG A 51 21.78 -14.28 -21.57
C ARG A 51 22.37 -12.87 -21.62
N GLY A 52 21.93 -12.03 -20.72
CA GLY A 52 22.48 -10.69 -20.51
C GLY A 52 21.91 -10.07 -19.25
N GLY A 53 22.66 -10.16 -18.14
CA GLY A 53 22.45 -9.38 -16.92
C GLY A 53 22.02 -10.18 -15.69
N GLY A 54 22.99 -10.80 -15.00
CA GLY A 54 22.87 -11.28 -13.61
C GLY A 54 22.24 -12.67 -13.36
N ASP A 55 22.48 -13.21 -12.17
CA ASP A 55 21.91 -14.49 -11.69
C ASP A 55 20.39 -14.40 -11.41
N LEU A 56 19.85 -13.18 -11.30
CA LEU A 56 18.46 -12.89 -10.97
C LEU A 56 17.94 -11.66 -11.73
N VAL A 57 16.74 -11.75 -12.30
CA VAL A 57 16.02 -10.62 -12.89
C VAL A 57 14.73 -10.36 -12.10
N VAL A 58 14.57 -9.13 -11.58
CA VAL A 58 13.37 -8.72 -10.85
C VAL A 58 12.45 -7.94 -11.79
N VAL A 59 11.24 -8.44 -12.01
CA VAL A 59 10.22 -7.80 -12.85
C VAL A 59 8.91 -7.59 -12.08
N GLY A 60 8.16 -6.55 -12.45
CA GLY A 60 6.80 -6.37 -11.97
C GLY A 60 5.84 -7.31 -12.69
N ARG A 61 4.83 -7.83 -12.00
CA ARG A 61 3.81 -8.73 -12.59
C ARG A 61 3.09 -8.11 -13.80
N ALA A 62 2.99 -6.78 -13.84
CA ALA A 62 2.35 -6.01 -14.91
C ALA A 62 3.35 -5.17 -15.72
N GLY A 63 4.66 -5.44 -15.62
CA GLY A 63 5.71 -4.67 -16.30
C GLY A 63 6.73 -4.08 -15.35
N ASP A 64 6.82 -2.75 -15.29
CA ASP A 64 7.85 -2.04 -14.54
C ASP A 64 7.76 -2.30 -13.02
N VAL A 65 8.91 -2.25 -12.35
CA VAL A 65 8.99 -2.24 -10.88
C VAL A 65 8.84 -0.78 -10.40
N SER A 66 7.63 -0.40 -9.98
CA SER A 66 7.31 0.99 -9.57
C SER A 66 8.23 1.52 -8.46
N SER A 67 8.75 0.64 -7.62
CA SER A 67 9.60 0.97 -6.46
C SER A 67 11.07 0.58 -6.71
N ALA A 68 11.53 0.53 -7.96
CA ALA A 68 12.89 0.07 -8.30
C ALA A 68 14.00 0.83 -7.56
N ARG A 69 13.86 2.16 -7.43
CA ARG A 69 14.81 3.01 -6.70
C ARG A 69 14.91 2.63 -5.23
N PHE A 70 13.77 2.35 -4.59
CA PHE A 70 13.71 1.87 -3.21
C PHE A 70 14.30 0.47 -3.08
N LEU A 71 13.93 -0.45 -3.97
CA LEU A 71 14.46 -1.82 -3.96
C LEU A 71 15.99 -1.82 -4.06
N LEU A 72 16.56 -1.04 -4.97
CA LEU A 72 18.00 -0.96 -5.14
C LEU A 72 18.69 -0.38 -3.88
N SER A 73 18.26 0.80 -3.43
CA SER A 73 18.95 1.54 -2.37
C SER A 73 18.67 1.01 -0.95
N SER A 74 17.43 0.61 -0.68
CA SER A 74 16.93 0.36 0.69
C SER A 74 16.72 -1.12 1.01
N VAL A 75 16.71 -2.01 0.01
CA VAL A 75 16.53 -3.46 0.22
C VAL A 75 17.76 -4.23 -0.20
N LEU A 76 18.19 -4.10 -1.47
CA LEU A 76 19.37 -4.81 -1.98
C LEU A 76 20.66 -4.27 -1.36
N GLY A 77 20.72 -2.98 -1.05
CA GLY A 77 21.83 -2.34 -0.33
C GLY A 77 21.81 -2.53 1.19
N ALA A 78 20.78 -3.18 1.76
CA ALA A 78 20.65 -3.35 3.21
C ALA A 78 21.00 -4.79 3.66
N PRO A 79 21.58 -4.98 4.86
CA PRO A 79 21.72 -6.31 5.44
C PRO A 79 20.37 -7.02 5.62
N PRO A 80 20.29 -8.34 5.43
CA PRO A 80 21.39 -9.26 5.12
C PRO A 80 21.69 -9.39 3.61
N LEU A 81 20.93 -8.74 2.74
CA LEU A 81 21.04 -8.91 1.29
C LEU A 81 22.28 -8.24 0.70
N ALA A 82 22.74 -7.12 1.26
CA ALA A 82 23.90 -6.37 0.78
C ALA A 82 25.15 -7.24 0.58
N ALA A 83 25.41 -8.18 1.49
CA ALA A 83 26.56 -9.08 1.41
C ALA A 83 26.41 -10.19 0.35
N ARG A 84 25.20 -10.40 -0.17
CA ARG A 84 24.86 -11.45 -1.15
C ARG A 84 24.67 -10.91 -2.56
N VAL A 85 24.56 -9.59 -2.72
CA VAL A 85 24.38 -8.92 -4.00
C VAL A 85 25.72 -8.35 -4.44
N ALA A 86 26.35 -8.99 -5.44
CA ALA A 86 27.60 -8.49 -6.00
C ALA A 86 27.42 -7.16 -6.75
N THR A 87 26.36 -7.07 -7.55
CA THR A 87 25.95 -5.83 -8.23
C THR A 87 24.49 -5.94 -8.67
N ALA A 88 23.83 -4.80 -8.87
CA ALA A 88 22.46 -4.72 -9.37
C ALA A 88 22.30 -3.50 -10.28
N SER A 89 21.66 -3.67 -11.43
CA SER A 89 21.40 -2.60 -12.38
C SER A 89 19.90 -2.39 -12.58
N PRO A 90 19.39 -1.14 -12.50
CA PRO A 90 18.06 -0.82 -13.00
C PRO A 90 18.07 -0.78 -14.53
N THR A 91 17.13 -1.48 -15.15
CA THR A 91 17.03 -1.55 -16.60
C THR A 91 15.60 -1.29 -17.06
N GLN A 92 15.44 -0.54 -18.14
CA GLN A 92 14.16 -0.25 -18.76
C GLN A 92 14.22 -0.55 -20.26
N ARG A 93 13.15 -1.13 -20.78
CA ARG A 93 12.99 -1.40 -22.21
C ARG A 93 11.71 -0.73 -22.70
N ARG A 94 11.79 -0.03 -23.83
CA ARG A 94 10.66 0.68 -24.46
C ARG A 94 10.64 0.46 -25.97
N THR A 95 9.45 0.49 -26.55
CA THR A 95 9.31 0.62 -28.01
C THR A 95 9.35 2.10 -28.34
N LEU A 96 10.26 2.49 -29.22
CA LEU A 96 10.37 3.83 -29.77
C LEU A 96 9.99 3.78 -31.24
N PHE A 97 9.57 4.92 -31.80
CA PHE A 97 9.30 5.05 -33.23
C PHE A 97 10.12 6.21 -33.76
N LEU A 98 11.02 5.91 -34.70
CA LEU A 98 11.74 6.92 -35.46
C LEU A 98 10.88 7.30 -36.67
N ILE A 99 10.53 8.58 -36.76
CA ILE A 99 9.75 9.14 -37.85
C ILE A 99 10.68 9.96 -38.73
N GLU A 100 10.83 9.56 -39.98
CA GLU A 100 11.65 10.25 -40.98
C GLU A 100 10.83 10.48 -42.25
N GLY A 101 10.29 11.71 -42.39
CA GLY A 101 9.29 12.01 -43.41
C GLY A 101 8.06 11.12 -43.26
N ASN A 102 7.72 10.36 -44.31
CA ASN A 102 6.60 9.40 -44.30
C ASN A 102 7.01 7.99 -43.82
N ARG A 103 8.26 7.78 -43.41
CA ARG A 103 8.74 6.48 -42.91
C ARG A 103 8.65 6.43 -41.40
N VAL A 104 7.99 5.40 -40.88
CA VAL A 104 7.94 5.10 -39.44
C VAL A 104 8.69 3.80 -39.18
N THR A 105 9.81 3.88 -38.47
CA THR A 105 10.62 2.72 -38.09
C THR A 105 10.44 2.44 -36.60
N ARG A 106 9.97 1.24 -36.28
CA ARG A 106 9.89 0.77 -34.89
C ARG A 106 11.28 0.38 -34.40
N LEU A 107 11.67 0.95 -33.26
CA LEU A 107 12.92 0.67 -32.57
C LEU A 107 12.63 0.08 -31.19
N ARG A 108 13.55 -0.75 -30.67
CA ARG A 108 13.55 -1.16 -29.27
C ARG A 108 14.63 -0.38 -28.54
N GLY A 109 14.19 0.59 -27.73
CA GLY A 109 15.08 1.34 -26.85
C GLY A 109 15.33 0.56 -25.56
N ARG A 110 16.57 0.58 -25.11
CA ARG A 110 16.96 0.14 -23.77
C ARG A 110 17.67 1.30 -23.07
N GLY A 111 17.37 1.48 -21.80
CA GLY A 111 18.00 2.45 -20.93
C GLY A 111 18.31 1.81 -19.58
N GLY A 112 19.36 2.29 -18.94
CA GLY A 112 19.82 1.85 -17.63
C GLY A 112 20.93 2.78 -17.18
N ILE A 113 21.55 2.44 -16.06
CA ILE A 113 22.67 3.21 -15.54
C ILE A 113 23.96 2.64 -16.13
N PRO A 114 24.73 3.42 -16.94
CA PRO A 114 25.79 2.86 -17.77
C PRO A 114 26.83 2.05 -17.00
N SER A 115 27.30 2.57 -15.85
CA SER A 115 28.25 1.89 -14.98
C SER A 115 27.70 0.58 -14.40
N LEU A 116 26.43 0.57 -13.98
CA LEU A 116 25.77 -0.60 -13.40
C LEU A 116 25.45 -1.67 -14.44
N GLU A 117 24.98 -1.28 -15.63
CA GLU A 117 24.75 -2.22 -16.75
C GLU A 117 26.06 -2.91 -17.18
N LYS A 118 27.16 -2.14 -17.23
CA LYS A 118 28.50 -2.70 -17.49
C LYS A 118 28.95 -3.62 -16.35
N ALA A 119 28.70 -3.25 -15.09
CA ALA A 119 29.05 -4.06 -13.93
C ALA A 119 28.30 -5.40 -13.88
N VAL A 120 27.03 -5.46 -14.30
CA VAL A 120 26.26 -6.73 -14.42
C VAL A 120 26.66 -7.55 -15.67
N GLY A 121 27.64 -7.08 -16.45
CA GLY A 121 28.15 -7.77 -17.64
C GLY A 121 27.22 -7.71 -18.85
N ASP A 122 26.43 -6.65 -18.99
CA ASP A 122 25.54 -6.51 -20.14
C ASP A 122 26.33 -6.32 -21.46
N ARG A 123 26.18 -7.26 -22.39
CA ARG A 123 26.97 -7.30 -23.65
C ARG A 123 26.68 -6.16 -24.60
N GLU A 124 25.44 -5.68 -24.66
CA GLU A 124 25.04 -4.60 -25.57
C GLU A 124 25.72 -3.28 -25.18
N THR A 125 25.87 -3.06 -23.87
CA THR A 125 26.37 -1.80 -23.31
C THR A 125 27.87 -1.83 -22.99
N SER A 126 28.44 -3.02 -22.78
CA SER A 126 29.88 -3.21 -22.55
C SER A 126 30.76 -2.69 -23.68
N HIS A 127 30.24 -2.68 -24.92
CA HIS A 127 30.96 -2.21 -26.11
C HIS A 127 30.68 -0.74 -26.47
N ALA A 128 29.93 0.00 -25.64
CA ALA A 128 29.59 1.40 -25.86
C ALA A 128 30.39 2.34 -24.91
N PRO A 129 31.66 2.69 -25.23
CA PRO A 129 32.51 3.50 -24.35
C PRO A 129 32.03 4.95 -24.20
N ALA A 130 31.28 5.46 -25.19
CA ALA A 130 30.70 6.80 -25.16
C ALA A 130 29.49 6.89 -24.19
N TRP A 131 28.88 5.75 -23.83
CA TRP A 131 27.78 5.72 -22.87
C TRP A 131 28.33 5.71 -21.45
N LYS A 132 28.22 6.86 -20.77
CA LYS A 132 28.78 7.13 -19.44
C LYS A 132 27.69 7.70 -18.54
N ASP A 133 27.83 7.47 -17.25
CA ASP A 133 26.90 7.97 -16.24
C ASP A 133 26.75 9.49 -16.36
N ALA A 134 25.49 9.93 -16.32
CA ALA A 134 25.13 11.31 -16.11
C ALA A 134 25.07 11.63 -14.61
N PRO A 135 25.19 12.90 -14.19
CA PRO A 135 25.01 13.28 -12.77
C PRO A 135 23.70 12.78 -12.15
N SER A 136 22.62 12.68 -12.94
CA SER A 136 21.32 12.16 -12.52
C SER A 136 21.33 10.66 -12.19
N ASP A 137 22.29 9.89 -12.71
CA ASP A 137 22.39 8.45 -12.42
C ASP A 137 22.92 8.20 -10.99
N GLY A 138 23.80 9.09 -10.52
CA GLY A 138 24.28 9.08 -9.14
C GLY A 138 23.16 9.33 -8.14
N SER A 139 22.34 10.37 -8.37
CA SER A 139 21.17 10.63 -7.50
C SER A 139 20.14 9.50 -7.58
N TRP A 140 20.00 8.83 -8.72
CA TRP A 140 19.09 7.69 -8.85
C TRP A 140 19.54 6.50 -7.99
N THR A 141 20.82 6.11 -8.05
CA THR A 141 21.36 4.92 -7.36
C THR A 141 21.54 5.10 -5.87
N SER A 142 21.94 6.30 -5.46
CA SER A 142 22.15 6.67 -4.06
C SER A 142 21.28 7.89 -3.74
N PRO A 143 19.94 7.72 -3.69
CA PRO A 143 19.03 8.82 -3.37
C PRO A 143 19.36 9.45 -2.04
N ASP A 144 19.22 10.78 -1.97
CA ASP A 144 19.02 11.42 -0.68
C ASP A 144 17.77 10.80 -0.01
N PRO A 145 17.86 10.31 1.25
CA PRO A 145 16.73 9.68 1.91
C PRO A 145 15.47 10.55 1.98
N SER A 146 15.61 11.87 2.06
CA SER A 146 14.48 12.80 2.06
C SER A 146 13.80 12.89 0.70
N GLU A 147 14.55 12.82 -0.40
CA GLU A 147 13.97 12.73 -1.75
C GLU A 147 13.20 11.42 -1.94
N LEU A 148 13.76 10.30 -1.47
CA LEU A 148 13.10 9.01 -1.53
C LEU A 148 11.79 9.01 -0.73
N LEU A 149 11.82 9.61 0.46
CA LEU A 149 10.65 9.78 1.32
C LEU A 149 9.59 10.67 0.66
N ARG A 150 9.98 11.80 0.09
CA ARG A 150 9.07 12.70 -0.65
C ARG A 150 8.46 12.01 -1.89
N ALA A 151 9.24 11.21 -2.60
CA ALA A 151 8.78 10.50 -3.79
C ALA A 151 7.76 9.40 -3.46
N MET A 152 7.91 8.73 -2.31
CA MET A 152 6.98 7.69 -1.87
C MET A 152 5.70 8.27 -1.25
N ASP A 153 5.81 9.39 -0.55
CA ASP A 153 4.74 9.98 0.24
C ASP A 153 4.07 11.15 -0.49
N ARG A 154 3.53 10.87 -1.67
CA ARG A 154 2.91 11.90 -2.53
C ARG A 154 1.44 11.63 -2.78
N PHE A 155 0.66 12.69 -2.94
CA PHE A 155 -0.73 12.57 -3.37
C PHE A 155 -0.81 12.17 -4.85
N HIS A 156 -1.85 11.43 -5.21
CA HIS A 156 -1.99 10.83 -6.53
C HIS A 156 -3.12 11.49 -7.33
N ALA A 157 -2.89 11.68 -8.63
CA ALA A 157 -3.97 11.97 -9.56
C ALA A 157 -4.99 10.82 -9.54
N ILE A 158 -6.29 11.16 -9.62
CA ILE A 158 -7.34 10.14 -9.61
C ILE A 158 -7.33 9.43 -10.96
N PRO A 159 -7.15 8.10 -11.00
CA PRO A 159 -7.20 7.34 -12.24
C PRO A 159 -8.58 7.47 -12.91
N ASP A 160 -8.59 7.40 -14.25
CA ASP A 160 -9.85 7.29 -14.99
C ASP A 160 -10.49 5.91 -14.73
N ALA A 161 -11.44 5.91 -13.81
CA ALA A 161 -12.19 4.73 -13.39
C ALA A 161 -13.62 5.11 -12.99
N PRO A 162 -14.51 5.44 -13.96
CA PRO A 162 -15.80 6.08 -13.70
C PRO A 162 -16.71 5.32 -12.72
N ALA A 163 -16.63 3.99 -12.69
CA ALA A 163 -17.38 3.13 -11.77
C ALA A 163 -16.99 3.31 -10.28
N TRP A 164 -15.84 3.93 -10.04
CA TRP A 164 -15.18 4.01 -8.74
C TRP A 164 -14.87 5.45 -8.29
N THR A 165 -14.81 6.42 -9.20
CA THR A 165 -14.37 7.81 -8.94
C THR A 165 -14.98 8.42 -7.68
N GLY A 166 -16.29 8.23 -7.45
CA GLY A 166 -16.99 8.77 -6.27
C GLY A 166 -16.58 8.17 -4.92
N SER A 167 -15.74 7.12 -4.93
CA SER A 167 -15.20 6.44 -3.75
C SER A 167 -13.70 6.66 -3.56
N TRP A 168 -13.09 7.54 -4.35
CA TRP A 168 -11.70 7.92 -4.13
C TRP A 168 -11.54 8.54 -2.75
N ALA A 169 -10.55 8.05 -2.01
CA ALA A 169 -10.05 8.70 -0.82
C ALA A 169 -8.54 8.48 -0.73
N GLU A 170 -7.86 9.47 -0.17
CA GLU A 170 -6.42 9.46 -0.02
C GLU A 170 -6.04 10.25 1.23
N TRP A 171 -5.21 9.68 2.08
CA TRP A 171 -4.88 10.30 3.36
C TRP A 171 -3.47 10.01 3.84
N LEU A 172 -2.89 11.03 4.46
CA LEU A 172 -1.75 10.91 5.36
C LEU A 172 -2.29 10.60 6.75
N TYR A 173 -1.86 9.50 7.34
CA TYR A 173 -2.31 9.09 8.67
C TYR A 173 -1.13 8.93 9.61
N PHE A 174 -1.22 9.62 10.72
CA PHE A 174 -0.25 9.63 11.79
C PHE A 174 -0.91 9.05 13.02
N ASN A 175 -0.23 8.12 13.69
CA ASN A 175 -0.61 7.72 15.04
C ASN A 175 0.58 7.91 15.97
N GLY A 176 0.28 8.15 17.24
CA GLY A 176 1.31 8.41 18.24
C GLY A 176 0.87 7.97 19.61
N ARG A 177 1.85 7.63 20.45
CA ARG A 177 1.62 7.30 21.86
C ARG A 177 2.77 7.74 22.75
N THR A 178 2.45 8.19 23.95
CA THR A 178 3.45 8.40 25.00
C THR A 178 4.05 7.07 25.44
N THR A 179 5.23 7.13 26.04
CA THR A 179 5.98 5.94 26.49
C THR A 179 5.22 5.13 27.54
N ASP A 180 4.52 5.81 28.45
CA ASP A 180 3.62 5.24 29.45
C ASP A 180 2.26 4.76 28.88
N GLY A 181 1.95 5.11 27.63
CA GLY A 181 0.69 4.80 26.97
C GLY A 181 -0.54 5.47 27.60
N SER A 182 -0.36 6.56 28.35
CA SER A 182 -1.46 7.36 28.92
C SER A 182 -2.14 8.25 27.88
N VAL A 183 -1.42 8.60 26.81
CA VAL A 183 -1.93 9.34 25.65
C VAL A 183 -1.72 8.50 24.39
N ARG A 184 -2.75 8.42 23.56
CA ARG A 184 -2.63 8.01 22.16
C ARG A 184 -3.43 8.95 21.27
N PHE A 185 -3.05 9.06 20.01
CA PHE A 185 -3.86 9.77 19.05
C PHE A 185 -3.78 9.17 17.66
N TYR A 186 -4.76 9.55 16.86
CA TYR A 186 -4.88 9.23 15.44
C TYR A 186 -5.20 10.52 14.71
N LEU A 187 -4.36 10.89 13.75
CA LEU A 187 -4.46 12.13 13.01
C LEU A 187 -4.45 11.82 11.51
N SER A 188 -5.48 12.25 10.81
CA SER A 188 -5.61 12.07 9.36
C SER A 188 -5.67 13.43 8.66
N PHE A 189 -4.83 13.64 7.65
CA PHE A 189 -5.05 14.63 6.59
C PHE A 189 -5.62 13.88 5.39
N MET A 190 -6.86 14.15 5.03
CA MET A 190 -7.62 13.34 4.08
C MET A 190 -8.14 14.19 2.93
N THR A 191 -8.13 13.61 1.73
CA THR A 191 -8.80 14.12 0.54
C THR A 191 -9.76 13.06 0.00
N GLY A 192 -10.87 13.52 -0.56
CA GLY A 192 -11.94 12.68 -1.10
C GLY A 192 -12.01 12.75 -2.63
N PRO A 193 -13.16 12.38 -3.22
CA PRO A 193 -13.36 12.41 -4.66
C PRO A 193 -13.33 13.84 -5.23
N PRO A 194 -13.29 14.00 -6.57
CA PRO A 194 -13.44 15.30 -7.21
C PRO A 194 -14.74 15.99 -6.77
N THR A 195 -14.69 17.31 -6.67
CA THR A 195 -15.90 18.14 -6.54
C THR A 195 -16.73 18.08 -7.83
N GLN A 196 -18.01 18.50 -7.75
CA GLN A 196 -18.92 18.48 -8.91
C GLN A 196 -18.38 19.27 -10.10
N ASP A 197 -17.77 20.42 -9.84
CA ASP A 197 -17.23 21.31 -10.90
C ASP A 197 -15.90 20.80 -11.49
N GLY A 198 -15.35 19.70 -10.98
CA GLY A 198 -14.02 19.21 -11.32
C GLY A 198 -12.89 20.10 -10.77
N GLY A 199 -11.65 19.63 -10.86
CA GLY A 199 -10.45 20.43 -10.55
C GLY A 199 -10.13 20.69 -9.07
N ALA A 200 -11.00 20.27 -8.15
CA ALA A 200 -10.75 20.33 -6.71
C ALA A 200 -11.23 19.05 -6.00
N ARG A 201 -10.79 18.86 -4.76
CA ARG A 201 -11.19 17.74 -3.90
C ARG A 201 -11.72 18.25 -2.57
N GLY A 202 -12.75 17.58 -2.04
CA GLY A 202 -13.12 17.75 -0.65
C GLY A 202 -11.98 17.25 0.24
N ALA A 203 -11.65 17.99 1.30
CA ALA A 203 -10.52 17.68 2.16
C ALA A 203 -10.85 17.94 3.64
N GLY A 204 -10.12 17.28 4.54
CA GLY A 204 -10.30 17.49 5.97
C GLY A 204 -9.14 16.99 6.80
N VAL A 205 -9.03 17.54 8.00
CA VAL A 205 -8.11 17.06 9.04
C VAL A 205 -8.93 16.60 10.22
N ARG A 206 -8.61 15.43 10.76
CA ARG A 206 -9.29 14.87 11.92
C ARG A 206 -8.28 14.31 12.90
N LEU A 207 -8.39 14.73 14.16
CA LEU A 207 -7.64 14.23 15.29
C LEU A 207 -8.59 13.50 16.24
N GLN A 208 -8.30 12.23 16.53
CA GLN A 208 -8.88 11.50 17.64
C GLN A 208 -7.81 11.41 18.72
N LEU A 209 -8.05 12.05 19.86
CA LEU A 209 -7.11 12.10 20.97
C LEU A 209 -7.69 11.33 22.15
N GLU A 210 -7.00 10.28 22.59
CA GLU A 210 -7.38 9.50 23.75
C GLU A 210 -6.44 9.75 24.91
N ARG A 211 -7.02 10.03 26.08
CA ARG A 211 -6.31 10.22 27.34
C ARG A 211 -7.04 9.49 28.45
N ASN A 212 -6.36 8.61 29.17
CA ASN A 212 -6.89 7.90 30.34
C ASN A 212 -8.26 7.19 30.10
N GLY A 213 -8.47 6.65 28.90
CA GLY A 213 -9.68 5.98 28.46
C GLY A 213 -10.77 6.91 27.90
N HIS A 214 -10.54 8.21 27.82
CA HIS A 214 -11.48 9.17 27.25
C HIS A 214 -11.04 9.61 25.85
N VAL A 215 -11.95 9.54 24.88
CA VAL A 215 -11.68 9.89 23.48
C VAL A 215 -12.38 11.20 23.12
N GLU A 216 -11.61 12.13 22.61
CA GLU A 216 -12.08 13.40 22.05
C GLU A 216 -11.78 13.44 20.55
N ASN A 217 -12.69 14.05 19.79
CA ASN A 217 -12.56 14.15 18.34
C ASN A 217 -12.60 15.61 17.92
N PHE A 218 -11.65 15.99 17.08
CA PHE A 218 -11.51 17.34 16.55
C PHE A 218 -11.39 17.25 15.05
N SER A 219 -11.99 18.18 14.31
CA SER A 219 -11.84 18.22 12.87
C SER A 219 -12.02 19.60 12.26
N ARG A 220 -11.48 19.77 11.06
CA ARG A 220 -11.82 20.85 10.13
C ARG A 220 -11.89 20.28 8.72
N ARG A 221 -12.64 20.97 7.85
CA ARG A 221 -12.84 20.60 6.44
C ARG A 221 -12.60 21.80 5.55
N ALA A 222 -12.16 21.53 4.33
CA ALA A 222 -11.95 22.50 3.27
C ALA A 222 -12.23 21.85 1.91
N VAL A 223 -12.14 22.66 0.86
CA VAL A 223 -11.97 22.20 -0.52
C VAL A 223 -10.62 22.70 -0.98
N ILE A 224 -9.85 21.84 -1.66
CA ILE A 224 -8.48 22.14 -2.10
C ILE A 224 -8.37 21.92 -3.60
N PRO A 225 -7.78 22.86 -4.36
CA PRO A 225 -7.49 22.65 -5.77
C PRO A 225 -6.60 21.42 -5.97
N GLU A 226 -6.94 20.58 -6.95
CA GLU A 226 -6.20 19.35 -7.22
C GLU A 226 -4.75 19.66 -7.63
N ALA A 227 -4.55 20.70 -8.44
CA ALA A 227 -3.20 21.12 -8.84
C ALA A 227 -2.30 21.44 -7.64
N THR A 228 -2.84 22.09 -6.59
CA THR A 228 -2.11 22.38 -5.36
C THR A 228 -1.75 21.10 -4.61
N LEU A 229 -2.69 20.16 -4.51
CA LEU A 229 -2.49 18.87 -3.86
C LEU A 229 -1.37 18.05 -4.53
N LEU A 230 -1.33 18.05 -5.87
CA LEU A 230 -0.37 17.27 -6.65
C LEU A 230 1.02 17.91 -6.76
N ALA A 231 1.13 19.22 -6.54
CA ALA A 231 2.38 19.97 -6.74
C ALA A 231 3.40 19.79 -5.60
N GLU A 232 2.94 19.73 -4.35
CA GLU A 232 3.84 19.88 -3.18
C GLU A 232 3.87 18.68 -2.22
N ALA A 233 3.14 17.60 -2.52
CA ALA A 233 2.97 16.48 -1.61
C ALA A 233 4.32 15.89 -1.09
N PRO A 234 4.41 15.51 0.20
CA PRO A 234 3.33 15.46 1.20
C PRO A 234 2.98 16.81 1.86
N ASN A 235 3.57 17.93 1.43
CA ASN A 235 3.25 19.23 2.01
C ASN A 235 1.79 19.60 1.68
N LEU A 236 1.00 19.86 2.72
CA LEU A 236 -0.42 20.14 2.56
C LEU A 236 -0.91 21.12 3.61
N ASP A 237 -1.80 22.04 3.19
CA ASP A 237 -2.56 22.92 4.06
C ASP A 237 -4.06 22.65 3.90
N ILE A 238 -4.76 22.47 5.00
CA ILE A 238 -6.21 22.23 5.03
C ILE A 238 -6.83 23.05 6.17
N ALA A 239 -7.60 24.08 5.84
CA ALA A 239 -8.34 24.89 6.82
C ALA A 239 -7.47 25.33 8.03
N GLY A 240 -6.28 25.88 7.79
CA GLY A 240 -5.36 26.34 8.84
C GLY A 240 -4.48 25.24 9.48
N ASN A 241 -4.70 23.98 9.13
CA ASN A 241 -3.87 22.85 9.56
C ASN A 241 -2.83 22.55 8.49
N ARG A 242 -1.62 22.15 8.91
CA ARG A 242 -0.48 22.03 8.03
C ARG A 242 0.29 20.74 8.31
N VAL A 243 0.77 20.10 7.26
CA VAL A 243 1.86 19.12 7.31
C VAL A 243 2.95 19.53 6.33
N ARG A 244 4.22 19.41 6.76
CA ARG A 244 5.41 19.68 5.95
C ARG A 244 6.46 18.61 6.17
N LEU A 245 7.10 18.15 5.10
CA LEU A 245 8.28 17.31 5.15
C LEU A 245 9.54 18.16 4.89
N GLU A 246 10.37 18.31 5.93
CA GLU A 246 11.65 19.01 5.91
C GLU A 246 12.78 18.02 6.16
N GLY A 247 13.51 17.65 5.10
CA GLY A 247 14.44 16.51 5.18
C GLY A 247 13.68 15.24 5.56
N LEU A 248 13.97 14.67 6.72
CA LEU A 248 13.31 13.47 7.27
C LEU A 248 12.31 13.79 8.40
N ARG A 249 11.93 15.06 8.53
CA ARG A 249 11.09 15.54 9.63
C ARG A 249 9.73 15.97 9.11
N TYR A 250 8.68 15.32 9.59
CA TYR A 250 7.32 15.81 9.44
C TYR A 250 7.04 16.85 10.51
N ARG A 251 6.72 18.08 10.11
CA ARG A 251 6.20 19.13 10.99
C ARG A 251 4.72 19.30 10.74
N ILE A 252 3.94 19.21 11.80
CA ILE A 252 2.49 19.23 11.75
C ILE A 252 2.00 20.33 12.68
N ALA A 253 1.30 21.32 12.13
CA ALA A 253 0.65 22.36 12.91
C ALA A 253 -0.87 22.17 12.83
N LEU A 254 -1.53 22.21 13.98
CA LEU A 254 -2.96 21.94 14.11
C LEU A 254 -3.70 23.14 14.67
N ASP A 255 -4.89 23.38 14.10
CA ASP A 255 -5.95 24.26 14.58
C ASP A 255 -7.27 23.58 14.20
N LEU A 256 -7.80 22.78 15.11
CA LEU A 256 -8.97 21.94 14.90
C LEU A 256 -10.13 22.38 15.80
N ALA A 257 -11.35 22.33 15.28
CA ALA A 257 -12.55 22.54 16.08
C ALA A 257 -12.98 21.23 16.77
N SER A 258 -13.54 21.31 17.98
CA SER A 258 -14.16 20.15 18.65
C SER A 258 -15.40 19.68 17.90
N GLU A 259 -15.52 18.37 17.64
CA GLU A 259 -16.72 17.78 17.01
C GLU A 259 -17.95 17.79 17.94
N ARG A 260 -17.75 17.97 19.26
CA ARG A 260 -18.82 18.02 20.26
C ARG A 260 -19.10 19.44 20.79
N GLY A 261 -18.52 20.46 20.17
CA GLY A 261 -18.51 21.84 20.69
C GLY A 261 -17.49 22.02 21.83
N GLY A 262 -17.28 23.27 22.24
CA GLY A 262 -16.26 23.65 23.23
C GLY A 262 -14.90 24.00 22.61
N PRO A 263 -13.83 24.09 23.44
CA PRO A 263 -12.49 24.44 22.99
C PRO A 263 -11.97 23.46 21.93
N GLY A 264 -11.29 24.01 20.92
CA GLY A 264 -10.62 23.21 19.90
C GLY A 264 -9.35 22.51 20.37
N ALA A 265 -8.63 21.91 19.42
CA ALA A 265 -7.29 21.40 19.62
C ALA A 265 -6.30 22.22 18.78
N LYS A 266 -5.24 22.73 19.40
CA LYS A 266 -4.21 23.54 18.72
C LYS A 266 -2.82 23.13 19.17
N GLY A 267 -1.84 23.15 18.27
CA GLY A 267 -0.45 22.96 18.63
C GLY A 267 0.39 22.37 17.51
N ASP A 268 1.60 21.97 17.86
CA ASP A 268 2.61 21.51 16.91
C ASP A 268 3.10 20.12 17.31
N ILE A 269 3.23 19.25 16.31
CA ILE A 269 3.77 17.90 16.43
C ILE A 269 4.91 17.77 15.43
N THR A 270 6.00 17.14 15.87
CA THR A 270 7.07 16.71 14.98
C THR A 270 7.23 15.21 15.03
N LEU A 271 7.35 14.57 13.86
CA LEU A 271 7.69 13.15 13.72
C LEU A 271 8.96 13.01 12.88
N GLU A 272 9.95 12.29 13.41
CA GLU A 272 11.21 12.05 12.71
C GLU A 272 11.25 10.66 12.08
N ALA A 273 11.44 10.62 10.77
CA ALA A 273 11.68 9.41 10.01
C ALA A 273 13.15 8.97 10.14
N SER A 274 13.37 7.65 10.16
CA SER A 274 14.72 7.09 10.08
C SER A 274 15.03 6.66 8.63
N PRO A 275 16.20 7.01 8.06
CA PRO A 275 16.60 6.56 6.74
C PRO A 275 16.49 5.03 6.60
N GLY A 276 15.97 4.56 5.48
CA GLY A 276 15.88 3.12 5.17
C GLY A 276 14.89 2.32 6.02
N ARG A 277 14.13 2.95 6.94
CA ARG A 277 13.18 2.24 7.83
C ARG A 277 11.72 2.44 7.45
N SER A 278 11.44 2.45 6.15
CA SER A 278 10.10 2.56 5.57
C SER A 278 9.66 1.28 4.86
N VAL A 279 8.35 1.13 4.68
CA VAL A 279 7.77 0.08 3.83
C VAL A 279 7.42 0.71 2.49
N PRO A 280 7.91 0.15 1.36
CA PRO A 280 7.69 0.73 0.05
C PRO A 280 6.21 0.70 -0.35
N PRO A 281 5.82 1.53 -1.34
CA PRO A 281 4.46 1.54 -1.80
C PRO A 281 4.07 0.20 -2.43
N PHE A 282 2.89 -0.29 -2.09
CA PHE A 282 2.23 -1.42 -2.73
C PHE A 282 0.85 -1.02 -3.23
N VAL A 283 0.44 -1.55 -4.39
CA VAL A 283 -0.85 -1.25 -5.01
C VAL A 283 -1.53 -2.54 -5.44
N LEU A 284 -2.73 -2.76 -4.91
CA LEU A 284 -3.65 -3.76 -5.40
C LEU A 284 -4.44 -3.18 -6.57
N ARG A 285 -4.69 -4.00 -7.59
CA ARG A 285 -5.47 -3.65 -8.77
C ARG A 285 -6.54 -4.68 -9.02
N GLY A 286 -7.69 -4.23 -9.50
CA GLY A 286 -8.87 -5.04 -9.76
C GLY A 286 -9.53 -4.68 -11.08
N ARG A 287 -10.76 -5.16 -11.25
CA ARG A 287 -11.58 -4.93 -12.44
C ARG A 287 -11.99 -3.45 -12.57
N ALA A 288 -12.31 -3.05 -13.81
CA ALA A 288 -12.83 -1.71 -14.12
C ALA A 288 -11.95 -0.55 -13.58
N GLY A 289 -10.64 -0.75 -13.52
CA GLY A 289 -9.70 0.26 -13.03
C GLY A 289 -9.59 0.39 -11.51
N TRP A 290 -10.24 -0.48 -10.74
CA TRP A 290 -10.14 -0.45 -9.27
C TRP A 290 -8.69 -0.57 -8.80
N LEU A 291 -8.31 0.22 -7.80
CA LEU A 291 -7.04 0.11 -7.12
C LEU A 291 -7.13 0.58 -5.67
N SER A 292 -6.24 0.04 -4.84
CA SER A 292 -6.02 0.48 -3.45
C SER A 292 -4.53 0.34 -3.15
N GLY A 293 -3.91 1.44 -2.71
CA GLY A 293 -2.48 1.57 -2.52
C GLY A 293 -2.13 2.14 -1.16
N TYR A 294 -0.94 1.78 -0.69
CA TYR A 294 -0.47 2.05 0.67
C TYR A 294 1.05 2.14 0.67
N VAL A 295 1.59 2.96 1.57
CA VAL A 295 3.02 3.06 1.88
C VAL A 295 3.16 3.39 3.36
N VAL A 296 4.26 2.98 3.99
CA VAL A 296 4.57 3.36 5.38
C VAL A 296 5.88 4.14 5.41
N PRO A 297 5.83 5.48 5.29
CA PRO A 297 7.02 6.32 5.33
C PRO A 297 7.73 6.26 6.70
N VAL A 298 6.98 6.13 7.80
CA VAL A 298 7.55 6.02 9.16
C VAL A 298 6.88 4.87 9.91
N LEU A 299 7.51 3.70 9.92
CA LEU A 299 7.00 2.57 10.71
C LEU A 299 7.22 2.79 12.23
N SER A 300 8.31 3.47 12.59
CA SER A 300 8.55 3.96 13.94
C SER A 300 9.49 5.16 13.90
N GLY A 301 9.11 6.23 14.59
CA GLY A 301 9.89 7.46 14.70
C GLY A 301 9.72 8.13 16.05
N SER A 302 10.68 8.97 16.42
CA SER A 302 10.53 9.81 17.62
C SER A 302 9.53 10.92 17.32
N MET A 303 8.63 11.14 18.26
CA MET A 303 7.64 12.21 18.21
C MET A 303 7.86 13.17 19.37
N ARG A 304 7.61 14.45 19.10
CA ARG A 304 7.70 15.54 20.09
C ARG A 304 6.70 16.65 19.79
N GLY A 305 6.56 17.59 20.72
CA GLY A 305 5.65 18.72 20.60
C GLY A 305 4.55 18.71 21.66
N ALA A 306 3.56 19.58 21.47
CA ALA A 306 2.49 19.77 22.43
C ALA A 306 1.18 20.16 21.74
N LEU A 307 0.08 19.70 22.32
CA LEU A 307 -1.28 20.07 21.92
C LEU A 307 -2.02 20.69 23.09
N GLU A 308 -2.59 21.87 22.90
CA GLU A 308 -3.66 22.39 23.74
C GLU A 308 -4.97 21.76 23.29
N ALA A 309 -5.59 20.92 24.12
CA ALA A 309 -6.88 20.30 23.85
C ALA A 309 -7.75 20.37 25.11
N SER A 310 -8.99 20.84 24.95
CA SER A 310 -9.95 20.97 26.06
C SER A 310 -9.39 21.74 27.26
N GLY A 311 -8.64 22.82 26.97
CA GLY A 311 -8.03 23.69 27.98
C GLY A 311 -6.83 23.08 28.72
N ARG A 312 -6.28 21.95 28.25
CA ARG A 312 -5.10 21.31 28.84
C ARG A 312 -4.01 21.10 27.80
N THR A 313 -2.78 21.33 28.19
CA THR A 313 -1.61 20.98 27.39
C THR A 313 -1.30 19.50 27.51
N VAL A 314 -1.15 18.84 26.36
CA VAL A 314 -0.77 17.44 26.21
C VAL A 314 0.62 17.43 25.58
N SER A 315 1.62 17.05 26.36
CA SER A 315 2.98 16.89 25.86
C SER A 315 3.13 15.56 25.12
N LEU A 316 3.82 15.60 23.99
CA LEU A 316 4.21 14.43 23.21
C LEU A 316 5.73 14.22 23.23
N GLU A 317 6.45 14.85 24.16
CA GLU A 317 7.91 14.71 24.24
C GLU A 317 8.32 13.26 24.48
N GLY A 318 9.21 12.75 23.61
CA GLY A 318 9.66 11.37 23.63
C GLY A 318 8.61 10.33 23.25
N ALA A 319 7.47 10.75 22.69
CA ALA A 319 6.45 9.83 22.20
C ALA A 319 6.97 9.01 21.01
N LEU A 320 6.34 7.86 20.79
CA LEU A 320 6.56 7.05 19.59
C LEU A 320 5.50 7.40 18.56
N GLY A 321 5.92 7.64 17.33
CA GLY A 321 5.05 7.94 16.20
C GLY A 321 5.17 6.91 15.08
N TYR A 322 4.09 6.79 14.33
CA TYR A 322 4.00 6.06 13.07
C TYR A 322 3.24 6.90 12.05
N HIS A 323 3.59 6.70 10.78
CA HIS A 323 2.93 7.34 9.66
C HIS A 323 2.81 6.37 8.48
N ASP A 324 1.59 6.27 7.95
CA ASP A 324 1.31 5.69 6.65
C ASP A 324 0.54 6.65 5.74
N HIS A 325 0.56 6.33 4.46
CA HIS A 325 -0.19 7.04 3.43
C HIS A 325 -0.92 6.02 2.58
N ASN A 326 -2.23 6.22 2.45
CA ASN A 326 -3.16 5.30 1.81
C ASN A 326 -3.90 6.06 0.69
N TRP A 327 -4.14 5.41 -0.45
CA TRP A 327 -4.88 6.00 -1.57
C TRP A 327 -5.69 4.95 -2.32
N GLY A 328 -6.74 5.39 -3.01
CA GLY A 328 -7.48 4.53 -3.95
C GLY A 328 -8.98 4.60 -3.80
N PHE A 329 -9.66 3.54 -4.27
CA PHE A 329 -11.11 3.43 -4.27
C PHE A 329 -11.59 2.55 -3.12
N TRP A 330 -12.19 3.17 -2.10
CA TRP A 330 -12.40 2.54 -0.80
C TRP A 330 -13.81 1.99 -0.56
N ARG A 331 -14.71 2.13 -1.54
CA ARG A 331 -16.07 1.55 -1.44
C ARG A 331 -15.96 0.05 -1.21
N GLY A 332 -16.51 -0.44 -0.09
CA GLY A 332 -16.54 -1.86 0.25
C GLY A 332 -15.17 -2.48 0.54
N VAL A 333 -14.12 -1.68 0.70
CA VAL A 333 -12.80 -2.17 1.12
C VAL A 333 -12.79 -2.36 2.64
N SER A 334 -12.26 -3.50 3.09
CA SER A 334 -11.95 -3.72 4.51
C SER A 334 -10.51 -4.21 4.65
N TRP A 335 -9.95 -4.10 5.85
CA TRP A 335 -8.59 -4.57 6.11
C TRP A 335 -8.40 -5.06 7.54
N GLN A 336 -7.31 -5.79 7.73
CA GLN A 336 -6.66 -6.00 9.02
C GLN A 336 -5.26 -5.40 8.91
N TRP A 337 -4.87 -4.62 9.89
CA TRP A 337 -3.58 -3.93 9.89
C TRP A 337 -3.05 -3.82 11.30
N GLY A 338 -1.74 -3.81 11.48
CA GLY A 338 -1.19 -3.55 12.79
C GLY A 338 0.32 -3.45 12.81
N GLN A 339 0.82 -2.77 13.84
CA GLN A 339 2.24 -2.52 14.02
C GLN A 339 2.65 -2.59 15.49
N VAL A 340 3.88 -3.02 15.70
CA VAL A 340 4.57 -2.96 16.98
C VAL A 340 6.04 -2.67 16.77
N THR A 341 6.65 -1.93 17.71
CA THR A 341 8.09 -1.68 17.74
C THR A 341 8.66 -2.00 19.11
N HIS A 342 9.84 -2.63 19.12
CA HIS A 342 10.61 -2.96 20.31
C HIS A 342 12.11 -2.97 19.99
N GLU A 343 12.93 -2.31 20.80
CA GLU A 343 14.41 -2.32 20.70
C GLU A 343 14.98 -2.11 19.29
N GLY A 344 14.40 -1.18 18.52
CA GLY A 344 14.86 -0.87 17.16
C GLY A 344 14.35 -1.82 16.07
N TYR A 345 13.53 -2.82 16.42
CA TYR A 345 12.80 -3.67 15.48
C TYR A 345 11.36 -3.22 15.38
N SER A 346 10.87 -3.13 14.15
CA SER A 346 9.50 -2.76 13.86
C SER A 346 8.85 -3.82 12.97
N PHE A 347 7.64 -4.21 13.35
CA PHE A 347 6.84 -5.23 12.70
C PHE A 347 5.58 -4.58 12.18
N LEU A 348 5.22 -4.89 10.94
CA LEU A 348 3.99 -4.46 10.31
C LEU A 348 3.29 -5.67 9.70
N TYR A 349 2.03 -5.90 10.04
CA TYR A 349 1.20 -6.86 9.30
C TYR A 349 0.04 -6.16 8.64
N GLY A 350 -0.43 -6.74 7.53
CA GLY A 350 -1.54 -6.18 6.77
C GLY A 350 -2.24 -7.20 5.91
N ARG A 351 -3.55 -7.05 5.74
CA ARG A 351 -4.34 -7.74 4.73
C ARG A 351 -5.49 -6.85 4.30
N VAL A 352 -5.55 -6.57 3.00
CA VAL A 352 -6.64 -5.81 2.38
C VAL A 352 -7.60 -6.78 1.71
N ARG A 353 -8.90 -6.56 1.91
CA ARG A 353 -9.99 -7.28 1.26
C ARG A 353 -10.72 -6.32 0.32
N PRO A 354 -10.51 -6.43 -1.00
CA PRO A 354 -11.24 -5.66 -2.00
C PRO A 354 -12.73 -6.03 -2.01
N PRO A 355 -13.60 -5.15 -2.52
CA PRO A 355 -15.01 -5.47 -2.71
C PRO A 355 -15.21 -6.44 -3.88
N ALA A 356 -16.34 -7.16 -3.88
CA ALA A 356 -16.64 -8.22 -4.85
C ALA A 356 -16.76 -7.73 -6.31
N ASP A 357 -17.11 -6.46 -6.51
CA ASP A 357 -17.16 -5.79 -7.81
C ASP A 357 -15.74 -5.50 -8.36
N ALA A 358 -14.73 -5.39 -7.50
CA ALA A 358 -13.33 -5.22 -7.90
C ALA A 358 -12.61 -6.56 -8.15
N VAL A 359 -12.82 -7.54 -7.26
CA VAL A 359 -12.13 -8.84 -7.25
C VAL A 359 -13.14 -9.91 -6.85
N SER A 360 -13.17 -11.06 -7.55
CA SER A 360 -14.14 -12.11 -7.18
C SER A 360 -13.88 -12.62 -5.76
N PRO A 361 -14.89 -13.10 -5.02
CA PRO A 361 -14.71 -13.59 -3.64
C PRO A 361 -13.60 -14.64 -3.51
N GLU A 362 -13.53 -15.59 -4.44
CA GLU A 362 -12.51 -16.65 -4.44
C GLU A 362 -11.10 -16.10 -4.68
N GLN A 363 -10.99 -15.03 -5.45
CA GLN A 363 -9.72 -14.33 -5.67
C GLN A 363 -9.35 -13.47 -4.46
N ALA A 364 -10.33 -12.82 -3.82
CA ALA A 364 -10.13 -12.01 -2.63
C ALA A 364 -9.63 -12.84 -1.44
N GLU A 365 -10.16 -14.05 -1.27
CA GLU A 365 -9.68 -15.01 -0.26
C GLU A 365 -8.22 -15.44 -0.46
N ARG A 366 -7.74 -15.44 -1.71
CA ARG A 366 -6.34 -15.76 -2.06
C ARG A 366 -5.39 -14.58 -1.92
N ILE A 367 -5.88 -13.37 -1.64
CA ILE A 367 -5.01 -12.23 -1.35
C ILE A 367 -4.35 -12.51 0.01
N PRO A 368 -3.03 -12.73 0.02
CA PRO A 368 -2.35 -13.13 1.24
C PRO A 368 -2.19 -11.96 2.19
N GLY A 369 -2.02 -12.27 3.48
CA GLY A 369 -1.49 -11.29 4.41
C GLY A 369 -0.01 -11.02 4.14
N VAL A 370 0.44 -9.86 4.59
CA VAL A 370 1.85 -9.46 4.58
C VAL A 370 2.36 -9.32 6.00
N LEU A 371 3.65 -9.61 6.19
CA LEU A 371 4.41 -9.23 7.38
C LEU A 371 5.72 -8.59 6.93
N ALA A 372 5.97 -7.35 7.31
CA ALA A 372 7.26 -6.69 7.14
C ALA A 372 8.00 -6.62 8.48
N VAL A 373 9.29 -6.91 8.45
CA VAL A 373 10.20 -6.74 9.60
C VAL A 373 11.33 -5.81 9.21
N ILE A 374 11.44 -4.71 9.93
CA ILE A 374 12.45 -3.67 9.75
C ILE A 374 13.30 -3.58 11.00
N GLY A 375 14.62 -3.75 10.86
CA GLY A 375 15.58 -3.58 11.94
C GLY A 375 16.22 -2.19 11.97
N PRO A 376 17.25 -2.02 12.82
CA PRO A 376 18.01 -0.77 12.91
C PRO A 376 18.72 -0.38 11.61
N ALA A 377 19.13 -1.36 10.80
CA ALA A 377 19.85 -1.16 9.53
C ALA A 377 18.95 -1.13 8.30
N GLY A 378 17.62 -1.18 8.47
CA GLY A 378 16.66 -1.21 7.35
C GLY A 378 15.82 -2.49 7.30
N PRO A 379 15.17 -2.77 6.15
CA PRO A 379 14.29 -3.92 6.00
C PRO A 379 15.06 -5.23 6.08
N ILE A 380 14.57 -6.17 6.88
CA ILE A 380 15.20 -7.49 7.03
C ILE A 380 14.43 -8.54 6.23
N ALA A 381 13.10 -8.52 6.30
CA ALA A 381 12.25 -9.51 5.64
C ALA A 381 10.86 -8.96 5.31
N PHE A 382 10.28 -9.49 4.23
CA PHE A 382 8.89 -9.26 3.83
C PHE A 382 8.25 -10.62 3.48
N ALA A 383 7.32 -11.09 4.31
CA ALA A 383 6.49 -12.23 3.97
C ALA A 383 5.27 -11.79 3.15
N LYS A 384 4.95 -12.55 2.11
CA LYS A 384 3.76 -12.38 1.27
C LYS A 384 2.76 -13.52 1.46
N GLY A 385 2.85 -14.25 2.57
CA GLY A 385 1.98 -15.37 2.93
C GLY A 385 1.59 -15.38 4.39
N ALA A 386 1.59 -14.20 5.05
CA ALA A 386 1.27 -14.14 6.47
C ALA A 386 -0.19 -14.56 6.70
N GLN A 387 -0.39 -15.52 7.60
CA GLN A 387 -1.71 -15.92 8.07
C GLN A 387 -2.12 -14.95 9.16
N ILE A 388 -3.34 -14.40 9.06
CA ILE A 388 -3.87 -13.43 10.01
C ILE A 388 -5.24 -13.95 10.43
N GLU A 389 -5.31 -14.43 11.67
CA GLU A 389 -6.52 -14.96 12.28
C GLU A 389 -6.97 -14.06 13.42
N GLU A 390 -8.26 -13.82 13.52
CA GLU A 390 -8.82 -12.91 14.52
C GLU A 390 -9.95 -13.61 15.26
N THR A 391 -9.87 -13.61 16.58
CA THR A 391 -10.96 -14.08 17.44
C THR A 391 -11.74 -12.89 17.96
N SER A 392 -13.06 -13.06 18.02
CA SER A 392 -13.97 -12.05 18.54
C SER A 392 -14.88 -12.65 19.59
N SER A 393 -15.28 -11.79 20.53
CA SER A 393 -16.37 -12.05 21.43
C SER A 393 -17.70 -12.26 20.65
N PRO A 394 -18.73 -12.90 21.24
CA PRO A 394 -20.04 -13.06 20.61
C PRO A 394 -20.70 -11.76 20.13
N ASP A 395 -20.37 -10.62 20.75
CA ASP A 395 -20.84 -9.29 20.33
C ASP A 395 -20.07 -8.69 19.13
N GLY A 396 -19.14 -9.46 18.57
CA GLY A 396 -18.28 -9.05 17.46
C GLY A 396 -17.09 -8.17 17.85
N ARG A 397 -16.82 -7.96 19.15
CA ARG A 397 -15.61 -7.26 19.61
C ARG A 397 -14.35 -8.12 19.37
N PRO A 398 -13.31 -7.60 18.68
CA PRO A 398 -12.03 -8.31 18.59
C PRO A 398 -11.39 -8.49 19.97
N GLU A 399 -10.92 -9.70 20.26
CA GLU A 399 -10.26 -10.05 21.53
C GLU A 399 -8.79 -10.41 21.33
N SER A 400 -8.49 -11.20 20.29
CA SER A 400 -7.12 -11.52 19.93
C SER A 400 -6.92 -11.64 18.43
N ILE A 401 -5.69 -11.40 17.98
CA ILE A 401 -5.26 -11.59 16.60
C ILE A 401 -3.98 -12.42 16.65
N GLN A 402 -3.87 -13.42 15.77
CA GLN A 402 -2.65 -14.17 15.57
C GLN A 402 -2.12 -13.91 14.17
N VAL A 403 -0.83 -13.59 14.09
CA VAL A 403 -0.13 -13.46 12.81
C VAL A 403 1.00 -14.47 12.76
N LEU A 404 1.01 -15.32 11.73
CA LEU A 404 2.06 -16.31 11.47
C LEU A 404 2.70 -16.03 10.12
N ALA A 405 4.03 -15.95 10.08
CA ALA A 405 4.78 -15.81 8.84
C ALA A 405 5.98 -16.75 8.84
N HIS A 406 6.04 -17.61 7.83
CA HIS A 406 7.12 -18.57 7.63
C HIS A 406 7.65 -18.48 6.19
N GLU A 407 8.82 -17.89 6.02
CA GLU A 407 9.54 -17.76 4.76
C GLU A 407 11.07 -17.90 4.98
N ALA A 408 11.85 -17.93 3.90
CA ALA A 408 13.30 -18.08 4.01
C ALA A 408 13.92 -16.93 4.83
N GLY A 409 14.45 -17.26 6.01
CA GLY A 409 15.03 -16.29 6.94
C GLY A 409 14.02 -15.56 7.84
N LEU A 410 12.75 -15.97 7.85
CA LEU A 410 11.70 -15.39 8.67
C LEU A 410 10.76 -16.48 9.19
N ASP A 411 10.70 -16.65 10.50
CA ASP A 411 9.79 -17.58 11.15
C ASP A 411 9.25 -16.91 12.41
N VAL A 412 8.18 -16.13 12.27
CA VAL A 412 7.70 -15.22 13.33
C VAL A 412 6.22 -15.44 13.61
N ARG A 413 5.90 -15.41 14.89
CA ARG A 413 4.54 -15.42 15.42
C ARG A 413 4.30 -14.16 16.24
N LEU A 414 3.16 -13.52 15.99
CA LEU A 414 2.66 -12.39 16.77
C LEU A 414 1.34 -12.81 17.41
N ASP A 415 1.32 -12.98 18.73
CA ASP A 415 0.11 -13.14 19.51
C ASP A 415 -0.33 -11.78 20.05
N ILE A 416 -1.46 -11.28 19.56
CA ILE A 416 -1.92 -9.92 19.78
C ILE A 416 -3.16 -9.98 20.66
N ARG A 417 -3.10 -9.38 21.86
CA ARG A 417 -4.23 -9.30 22.79
C ARG A 417 -4.79 -7.89 22.84
N VAL A 418 -6.06 -7.74 22.47
CA VAL A 418 -6.76 -6.45 22.43
C VAL A 418 -7.15 -6.03 23.84
N HIS A 419 -6.71 -4.84 24.25
CA HIS A 419 -7.05 -4.25 25.55
C HIS A 419 -8.25 -3.32 25.44
N ASP A 420 -8.25 -2.49 24.41
CA ASP A 420 -9.22 -1.44 24.23
C ASP A 420 -9.39 -1.10 22.74
N LEU A 421 -10.51 -0.49 22.39
CA LEU A 421 -10.83 -0.12 21.02
C LEU A 421 -11.53 1.23 20.94
N ILE A 422 -11.29 1.93 19.84
CA ILE A 422 -12.06 3.10 19.42
C ILE A 422 -12.89 2.69 18.22
N ARG A 423 -14.19 3.01 18.25
CA ARG A 423 -15.12 2.76 17.15
C ARG A 423 -15.34 4.06 16.40
N THR A 424 -15.02 4.07 15.12
CA THR A 424 -15.35 5.17 14.22
C THR A 424 -16.40 4.67 13.23
N PRO A 425 -17.64 5.19 13.27
CA PRO A 425 -18.66 4.84 12.29
C PRO A 425 -18.25 5.41 10.92
N MET A 426 -18.26 4.55 9.91
CA MET A 426 -17.93 4.89 8.53
C MET A 426 -19.20 4.78 7.67
N GLY A 427 -19.57 5.87 7.00
CA GLY A 427 -20.77 5.95 6.15
C GLY A 427 -21.12 7.41 5.81
N ARG A 428 -21.85 7.61 4.70
CA ARG A 428 -22.38 8.94 4.33
C ARG A 428 -23.66 9.24 5.11
N PRO A 429 -23.84 10.44 5.68
CA PRO A 429 -25.16 10.92 6.07
C PRO A 429 -26.07 10.94 4.84
N GLY A 430 -27.24 10.29 4.91
CA GLY A 430 -28.30 10.45 3.91
C GLY A 430 -28.26 9.58 2.64
N ILE A 431 -27.40 8.55 2.54
CA ILE A 431 -27.49 7.55 1.45
C ILE A 431 -27.70 6.16 2.05
N PRO A 432 -28.78 5.43 1.72
CA PRO A 432 -29.00 4.07 2.18
C PRO A 432 -28.10 3.11 1.39
N ALA A 433 -26.95 2.74 1.97
CA ALA A 433 -26.19 1.56 1.57
C ALA A 433 -25.97 0.66 2.79
N GLU A 434 -25.81 -0.64 2.53
CA GLU A 434 -25.72 -1.81 3.43
C GLU A 434 -25.11 -1.59 4.83
N GLY A 435 -25.88 -0.98 5.74
CA GLY A 435 -25.55 -0.87 7.17
C GLY A 435 -24.31 -0.03 7.50
N PRO A 436 -24.19 0.49 8.73
CA PRO A 436 -22.99 1.20 9.15
C PRO A 436 -21.81 0.22 9.22
N THR A 437 -20.76 0.50 8.46
CA THR A 437 -19.47 -0.19 8.66
C THR A 437 -18.73 0.54 9.79
N GLN A 438 -18.18 -0.20 10.75
CA GLN A 438 -17.36 0.37 11.82
C GLN A 438 -15.89 0.12 11.55
N PHE A 439 -15.10 1.18 11.57
CA PHE A 439 -13.65 1.11 11.63
C PHE A 439 -13.23 1.03 13.10
N LEU A 440 -12.42 0.02 13.43
CA LEU A 440 -11.98 -0.25 14.79
C LEU A 440 -10.48 0.01 14.90
N GLN A 441 -10.09 0.92 15.78
CA GLN A 441 -8.69 1.17 16.14
C GLN A 441 -8.41 0.53 17.50
N LEU A 442 -7.47 -0.40 17.55
CA LEU A 442 -7.24 -1.31 18.66
C LEU A 442 -5.93 -0.96 19.37
N ARG A 443 -6.00 -0.86 20.70
CA ARG A 443 -4.83 -0.90 21.57
C ARG A 443 -4.59 -2.35 21.96
N ALA A 444 -3.39 -2.87 21.68
CA ALA A 444 -3.07 -4.26 21.96
C ALA A 444 -1.67 -4.44 22.54
N SER A 445 -1.49 -5.52 23.30
CA SER A 445 -0.18 -6.08 23.60
C SER A 445 0.16 -7.12 22.55
N TYR A 446 1.40 -7.11 22.10
CA TYR A 446 1.96 -8.01 21.13
C TYR A 446 3.01 -8.85 21.84
N HIS A 447 2.81 -10.15 21.89
CA HIS A 447 3.86 -11.10 22.21
C HIS A 447 4.45 -11.62 20.89
N VAL A 448 5.71 -11.27 20.61
CA VAL A 448 6.38 -11.61 19.37
C VAL A 448 7.43 -12.66 19.66
N THR A 449 7.32 -13.81 18.99
CA THR A 449 8.24 -14.94 19.13
C THR A 449 8.75 -15.42 17.78
N GLY A 450 9.91 -16.07 17.77
CA GLY A 450 10.47 -16.73 16.59
C GLY A 450 11.80 -16.13 16.14
N ARG A 451 12.09 -16.17 14.84
CA ARG A 451 13.40 -15.83 14.28
C ARG A 451 13.31 -14.93 13.06
N VAL A 452 14.20 -13.94 12.99
CA VAL A 452 14.40 -13.05 11.84
C VAL A 452 15.89 -13.02 11.51
N GLY A 453 16.27 -13.54 10.34
CA GLY A 453 17.67 -13.80 10.01
C GLY A 453 18.32 -14.70 11.05
N ASP A 454 19.36 -14.20 11.71
CA ASP A 454 20.09 -14.91 12.78
C ASP A 454 19.61 -14.55 14.19
N ARG A 455 18.63 -13.64 14.32
CA ARG A 455 18.14 -13.15 15.61
C ARG A 455 16.92 -13.93 16.08
N GLN A 456 16.99 -14.44 17.31
CA GLN A 456 15.84 -14.92 18.05
C GLN A 456 15.06 -13.76 18.67
N LEU A 457 13.74 -13.89 18.69
CA LEU A 457 12.79 -12.92 19.21
C LEU A 457 11.94 -13.61 20.28
N ASP A 458 11.83 -12.96 21.43
CA ASP A 458 10.82 -13.24 22.44
C ASP A 458 10.64 -11.95 23.24
N PHE A 459 9.59 -11.18 22.92
CA PHE A 459 9.32 -9.94 23.63
C PHE A 459 7.83 -9.62 23.66
N THR A 460 7.43 -8.85 24.67
CA THR A 460 6.10 -8.24 24.73
C THR A 460 6.18 -6.73 24.63
N ALA A 461 5.38 -6.12 23.76
CA ALA A 461 5.30 -4.68 23.62
C ALA A 461 3.89 -4.19 23.30
N LEU A 462 3.62 -2.92 23.62
CA LEU A 462 2.39 -2.26 23.20
C LEU A 462 2.48 -1.86 21.72
N GLY A 463 1.42 -2.16 20.99
CA GLY A 463 1.26 -1.79 19.58
C GLY A 463 -0.16 -1.34 19.27
N SER A 464 -0.40 -1.13 17.98
CA SER A 464 -1.70 -0.72 17.45
C SER A 464 -2.15 -1.71 16.40
N ALA A 465 -3.43 -2.05 16.39
CA ALA A 465 -4.05 -2.86 15.36
C ALA A 465 -5.34 -2.19 14.87
N GLU A 466 -5.80 -2.55 13.69
CA GLU A 466 -6.98 -1.98 13.05
C GLU A 466 -7.74 -3.06 12.30
N THR A 467 -9.07 -3.01 12.37
CA THR A 467 -9.94 -3.95 11.68
C THR A 467 -11.32 -3.32 11.41
N TRP A 468 -12.17 -4.05 10.71
CA TRP A 468 -13.50 -3.59 10.31
C TRP A 468 -14.61 -4.51 10.83
N ARG A 469 -15.80 -3.93 11.02
CA ARG A 469 -17.03 -4.67 11.30
C ARG A 469 -18.19 -4.15 10.46
N SER A 470 -18.96 -5.07 9.89
CA SER A 470 -20.26 -4.80 9.29
C SER A 470 -21.35 -5.51 10.10
N GLY A 471 -22.54 -4.90 10.24
CA GLY A 471 -23.69 -5.58 10.83
C GLY A 471 -24.80 -4.67 11.38
N PRO A 472 -26.07 -5.10 11.31
CA PRO A 472 -27.25 -4.32 11.70
C PRO A 472 -27.42 -4.09 13.22
N GLY A 473 -26.63 -4.75 14.07
CA GLY A 473 -26.66 -4.57 15.54
C GLY A 473 -25.75 -3.45 16.08
N LEU A 474 -25.00 -2.77 15.20
CA LEU A 474 -23.95 -1.82 15.59
C LEU A 474 -24.48 -0.39 15.65
N SER A 475 -25.29 -0.08 16.66
CA SER A 475 -25.76 1.30 16.90
C SER A 475 -24.62 2.26 17.26
N ALA A 476 -24.64 3.45 16.64
CA ALA A 476 -23.73 4.57 16.94
C ALA A 476 -23.82 5.08 18.40
N ALA A 477 -24.85 4.67 19.15
CA ALA A 477 -25.10 5.12 20.53
C ALA A 477 -24.14 4.54 21.58
N SER A 478 -23.26 3.61 21.23
CA SER A 478 -22.31 2.97 22.17
C SER A 478 -20.94 3.65 22.26
N ALA A 479 -20.70 4.74 21.52
CA ALA A 479 -19.40 5.42 21.44
C ALA A 479 -18.97 6.21 22.71
N GLY A 480 -19.47 5.86 23.90
CA GLY A 480 -19.20 6.66 25.10
C GLY A 480 -19.42 6.02 26.48
N SER A 481 -19.88 4.77 26.62
CA SER A 481 -20.06 4.18 27.95
C SER A 481 -19.19 2.95 28.17
N ARG A 482 -18.23 3.06 29.10
CA ARG A 482 -17.75 1.89 29.83
C ARG A 482 -18.91 1.37 30.68
N SER A 483 -19.15 0.06 30.66
CA SER A 483 -19.85 -0.58 31.77
C SER A 483 -18.98 -0.46 33.02
N PRO A 484 -19.52 -0.05 34.19
CA PRO A 484 -18.78 -0.09 35.44
C PRO A 484 -18.45 -1.55 35.76
N ARG A 485 -17.18 -1.84 36.04
CA ARG A 485 -16.76 -3.13 36.58
C ARG A 485 -17.51 -3.35 37.90
N ARG A 486 -18.17 -4.50 38.03
CA ARG A 486 -18.48 -5.09 39.33
C ARG A 486 -17.25 -5.83 39.86
#